data_AF-A0A927ABB6-F1
#
_entry.id   AF-A0A927ABB6-F1
#
_cell.length_a   1.000
_cell.length_b   1.000
_cell.length_c   1.000
_cell.angle_alpha   90.00
_cell.angle_beta   90.00
_cell.angle_gamma   90.00
#
_symmetry.space_group_name_H-M   'P 1'
#
loop_
_entity.id
_entity.type
_entity.pdbx_description
1 polymer ?
#
loop_
_entity_poly.entity_id
_entity_poly.type
_entity_poly.pdbx_seq_one_letter_code
_entity_poly.pdbx_strand_id
1 'polypeptide(L)' 'MTHLKSLRKPWNNTVRLITWLFTFPRQPRVSKQRDRHGRLCWKIYYPTTRKTVFLHSNQSILTWVDDSWLCIKR' A
#
# COMPACT_ATOMS: atom_id res chain seq x y z
N MET A 1 -24.76 24.53 25.89
CA MET A 1 -24.57 23.37 24.98
C MET A 1 -23.60 23.74 23.84
N THR A 2 -22.28 23.82 24.09
CA THR A 2 -21.31 24.27 23.05
C THR A 2 -19.98 23.51 23.04
N HIS A 3 -19.79 22.49 23.88
CA HIS A 3 -18.52 21.75 23.94
C HIS A 3 -18.34 20.64 22.90
N LEU A 4 -19.44 20.11 22.34
CA LEU A 4 -19.40 18.95 21.43
C LEU A 4 -18.85 19.27 20.02
N LYS A 5 -18.98 20.52 19.54
CA LYS A 5 -18.49 20.90 18.20
C LYS A 5 -16.96 21.08 18.15
N SER A 6 -16.34 21.41 19.28
CA SER A 6 -14.89 21.67 19.37
C SER A 6 -14.05 20.39 19.23
N LEU A 7 -14.58 19.25 19.69
CA LEU A 7 -13.86 17.97 19.70
C LEU A 7 -13.87 17.22 18.36
N ARG A 8 -14.66 17.66 17.38
CA ARG A 8 -14.83 16.96 16.09
C ARG A 8 -13.57 17.00 15.22
N LYS A 9 -12.88 18.15 15.20
CA LYS A 9 -11.62 18.34 14.46
C LYS A 9 -10.46 17.51 15.04
N PRO A 10 -10.15 17.57 16.36
CA PRO A 10 -9.09 16.75 16.92
C PRO A 10 -9.42 15.26 16.79
N TRP A 11 -10.68 14.84 17.01
CA TRP A 11 -11.10 13.45 16.80
C TRP A 11 -10.86 12.95 15.38
N ASN A 12 -11.24 13.73 14.35
CA ASN A 12 -11.01 13.35 12.96
C ASN A 12 -9.52 13.26 12.61
N ASN A 13 -8.68 14.12 13.19
CA ASN A 13 -7.23 14.03 13.02
C ASN A 13 -6.67 12.78 13.69
N THR A 14 -7.10 12.45 14.90
CA THR A 14 -6.72 11.24 15.61
C THR A 14 -7.14 9.99 14.84
N VAL A 15 -8.38 9.92 14.37
CA VAL A 15 -8.87 8.80 13.54
C VAL A 15 -8.06 8.69 12.25
N ARG A 16 -7.77 9.80 11.55
CA ARG A 16 -6.91 9.77 10.35
C ARG A 16 -5.51 9.26 10.64
N LEU A 17 -4.92 9.69 11.74
CA LEU A 17 -3.56 9.32 12.11
C LEU A 17 -3.49 7.84 12.52
N ILE A 18 -4.48 7.35 13.25
CA ILE A 18 -4.67 5.93 13.56
C ILE A 18 -4.85 5.14 12.27
N THR A 19 -5.80 5.51 11.42
CA THR A 19 -6.02 4.82 10.13
C THR A 19 -4.75 4.81 9.29
N TRP A 20 -4.00 5.92 9.23
CA TRP A 20 -2.72 5.97 8.54
C TRP A 20 -1.69 5.02 9.16
N LEU A 21 -1.55 5.00 10.49
CA LEU A 21 -0.65 4.09 11.21
C LEU A 21 -1.00 2.61 11.00
N PHE A 22 -2.29 2.27 10.86
CA PHE A 22 -2.71 0.89 10.62
C PHE A 22 -2.65 0.48 9.14
N THR A 23 -2.80 1.43 8.22
CA THR A 23 -2.88 1.16 6.77
C THR A 23 -1.50 1.21 6.11
N PHE A 24 -0.69 2.22 6.44
CA PHE A 24 0.62 2.44 5.83
C PHE A 24 1.60 1.26 5.97
N PRO A 25 1.79 0.64 7.14
CA PRO A 25 2.70 -0.49 7.27
C PRO A 25 2.19 -1.77 6.59
N ARG A 26 0.94 -1.79 6.10
CA ARG A 26 0.35 -2.93 5.37
C ARG A 26 0.42 -2.78 3.85
N GLN A 27 0.79 -1.61 3.34
CA GLN A 27 0.86 -1.37 1.91
C GLN A 27 2.07 -2.09 1.28
N PRO A 28 1.89 -2.80 0.16
CA PRO A 28 2.99 -3.40 -0.56
C PRO A 28 3.95 -2.33 -1.10
N ARG A 29 5.25 -2.56 -0.91
CA ARG A 29 6.31 -1.67 -1.40
C ARG A 29 6.76 -2.14 -2.77
N VAL A 30 6.70 -1.24 -3.75
CA VAL A 30 7.02 -1.52 -5.14
C VAL A 30 8.31 -0.79 -5.52
N SER A 31 9.28 -1.49 -6.10
CA SER A 31 10.50 -0.89 -6.64
C SER A 31 10.87 -1.46 -8.00
N LYS A 32 11.37 -0.59 -8.87
CA LYS A 32 11.86 -0.93 -10.20
C LYS A 32 13.35 -1.26 -10.10
N GLN A 33 13.75 -2.43 -10.57
CA GLN A 33 15.13 -2.91 -10.53
C GLN A 33 15.54 -3.52 -11.88
N ARG A 34 16.84 -3.74 -12.08
CA ARG A 34 17.36 -4.52 -13.19
C ARG A 34 17.86 -5.85 -12.65
N ASP A 35 17.54 -6.93 -13.34
CA ASP A 35 18.09 -8.24 -13.02
C ASP A 35 19.57 -8.36 -13.44
N ARG A 36 20.17 -9.51 -13.16
CA ARG A 36 21.58 -9.81 -13.49
C ARG A 36 21.86 -9.82 -14.99
N HIS A 37 20.82 -9.90 -15.82
CA HIS A 37 20.90 -9.88 -17.28
C HIS A 37 20.56 -8.50 -17.86
N GLY A 38 20.41 -7.48 -17.01
CA GLY A 38 20.09 -6.10 -17.41
C GLY A 38 18.63 -5.86 -17.79
N ARG A 39 17.76 -6.87 -17.66
CA ARG A 39 16.32 -6.76 -17.95
C ARG A 39 15.62 -6.06 -16.81
N LEU A 40 14.62 -5.26 -17.16
CA LEU A 40 13.81 -4.56 -16.18
C LEU A 40 12.90 -5.54 -15.44
N CYS A 41 12.89 -5.48 -14.11
CA CYS A 41 11.94 -6.19 -13.28
C CYS A 41 11.39 -5.28 -12.17
N TRP A 42 10.22 -5.64 -11.66
CA TRP A 42 9.59 -4.97 -10.55
C TRP A 42 9.59 -5.88 -9.33
N LYS A 43 10.15 -5.39 -8.24
CA LYS A 43 10.19 -6.07 -6.95
C LYS A 43 9.05 -5.54 -6.09
N ILE A 44 8.19 -6.44 -5.64
CA ILE A 44 7.06 -6.12 -4.78
C ILE A 44 7.27 -6.82 -3.44
N TYR A 45 7.33 -6.04 -2.37
CA TYR A 45 7.46 -6.54 -1.01
C TYR A 45 6.15 -6.35 -0.26
N TYR A 46 5.60 -7.45 0.27
CA TYR A 46 4.40 -7.45 1.09
C TYR A 46 4.79 -7.48 2.56
N PRO A 47 4.62 -6.39 3.32
CA PRO A 47 4.97 -6.35 4.73
C PRO A 47 4.09 -7.27 5.61
N THR A 48 2.85 -7.53 5.19
CA THR A 48 1.89 -8.39 5.90
C THR A 48 2.28 -9.86 5.86
N THR A 49 2.70 -10.35 4.69
CA THR A 49 3.07 -11.75 4.48
C THR A 49 4.58 -12.00 4.52
N ARG A 50 5.38 -10.92 4.61
CA ARG A 50 6.85 -10.91 4.46
C ARG A 50 7.34 -11.55 3.17
N LYS A 51 6.49 -11.64 2.14
CA LYS A 51 6.83 -12.21 0.83
C LYS A 51 7.34 -11.13 -0.11
N THR A 52 8.24 -11.55 -0.98
CA THR A 52 8.72 -10.73 -2.11
C THR A 52 8.39 -11.43 -3.41
N VAL A 53 7.85 -10.69 -4.37
CA VAL A 53 7.55 -11.17 -5.71
C VAL A 53 8.33 -10.34 -6.72
N PHE A 54 8.82 -10.99 -7.77
CA PHE A 54 9.50 -10.34 -8.89
C PHE A 54 8.65 -10.48 -10.14
N LEU A 55 8.34 -9.35 -10.78
CA LEU A 55 7.54 -9.29 -12.00
C LEU A 55 8.43 -8.83 -13.15
N HIS A 56 8.52 -9.65 -14.18
CA HIS A 56 9.43 -9.46 -15.32
C HIS A 56 8.71 -9.02 -16.59
N SER A 57 7.38 -9.04 -16.62
CA SER A 57 6.58 -8.65 -17.77
C SER A 57 5.58 -7.55 -17.43
N ASN A 58 5.30 -6.67 -18.38
CA ASN A 58 4.28 -5.64 -18.21
C ASN A 58 2.90 -6.24 -17.89
N GLN A 59 2.57 -7.37 -18.51
CA GLN A 59 1.31 -8.07 -18.24
C GLN A 59 1.21 -8.49 -16.77
N SER A 60 2.28 -9.07 -16.20
CA SER A 60 2.29 -9.52 -14.81
C SER A 60 2.12 -8.37 -13.82
N ILE A 61 2.62 -7.18 -14.15
CA ILE A 61 2.46 -5.96 -13.34
C ILE A 61 1.02 -5.47 -13.39
N LEU A 62 0.42 -5.41 -14.58
CA LEU A 62 -0.98 -4.98 -14.72
C LEU A 62 -1.92 -5.90 -13.94
N THR A 63 -1.75 -7.22 -14.09
CA THR A 63 -2.52 -8.21 -13.32
C THR A 63 -2.32 -8.01 -11.81
N TRP A 64 -1.08 -7.78 -11.37
CA TRP A 64 -0.81 -7.50 -9.96
C TRP A 64 -1.47 -6.21 -9.45
N VAL A 65 -1.46 -5.14 -10.25
CA VAL A 65 -2.09 -3.87 -9.90
C VAL A 65 -3.59 -4.07 -9.76
N ASP A 66 -4.23 -4.75 -10.71
CA ASP A 66 -5.67 -5.02 -10.68
C ASP A 66 -6.07 -5.84 -9.44
N ASP A 67 -5.36 -6.93 -9.15
CA ASP A 67 -5.59 -7.76 -7.96
C ASP A 67 -5.39 -6.96 -6.66
N SER A 68 -4.36 -6.13 -6.62
CA SER A 68 -4.04 -5.30 -5.45
C SER A 68 -5.06 -4.18 -5.25
N TRP A 69 -5.60 -3.59 -6.32
CA TRP A 69 -6.63 -2.55 -6.26
C TRP A 69 -7.98 -3.11 -5.80
N LEU A 70 -8.33 -4.33 -6.21
CA LEU A 70 -9.53 -5.01 -5.75
C LEU A 70 -9.45 -5.36 -4.25
N CYS A 71 -8.26 -5.68 -3.74
CA CYS A 71 -8.04 -5.93 -2.31
C CYS A 71 -8.13 -4.67 -1.43
N ILE A 72 -7.95 -3.47 -1.98
CA ILE A 72 -7.99 -2.20 -1.22
C ILE A 72 -9.43 -1.65 -1.11
N LYS A 73 -10.35 -2.08 -1.97
CA LYS A 73 -11.75 -1.61 -1.99
C LYS A 73 -12.76 -2.51 -1.24
N ARG A 74 -12.33 -3.64 -0.67
CA ARG A 74 -13.14 -4.47 0.23
C ARG A 74 -12.79 -4.18 1.68
#